data_AF-A0A2T4Y1I7-F1
#
_entry.id   AF-A0A2T4Y1I7-F1
#
_cell.length_a   1.000
_cell.length_b   1.000
_cell.length_c   1.000
_cell.angle_alpha   90.00
_cell.angle_beta   90.00
_cell.angle_gamma   90.00
#
_symmetry.space_group_name_H-M   'P 1'
#
loop_
_entity.id
_entity.type
_entity.pdbx_description
1 polymer ?
#
loop_
_entity_poly.entity_id
_entity_poly.type
_entity_poly.pdbx_seq_one_letter_code
_entity_poly.pdbx_strand_id
1 'polypeptide(L)'
;MKRLLFLLFNIPVISYAQSGCELPNAAMESSLFDALSKDLKIDTSTVDEMKAKVKILDVTPISRFYAEELAKIDYEEDKARNNNKPLLDEKSYFDSFYDNDVKSITAKYTYTNKAGKKSVFIATSLMNKDECSIRFNGYITLSREF
;
A
#
# COMPACT_ATOMS: atom_id res chain seq x y z
N MET A 1 -25.99 29.31 -41.47
CA MET A 1 -24.79 28.86 -40.73
C MET A 1 -25.12 28.77 -39.25
N LYS A 2 -25.54 27.60 -38.75
CA LYS A 2 -25.77 27.37 -37.31
C LYS A 2 -24.52 26.70 -36.74
N ARG A 3 -23.76 27.43 -35.92
CA ARG A 3 -22.62 26.89 -35.16
C ARG A 3 -23.18 25.99 -34.06
N LEU A 4 -22.93 24.68 -34.16
CA LEU A 4 -23.20 23.72 -33.09
C LEU A 4 -21.97 23.70 -32.18
N LEU A 5 -22.08 24.35 -31.01
CA LEU A 5 -21.06 24.36 -29.98
C LEU A 5 -21.15 23.03 -29.20
N PHE A 6 -20.22 22.11 -29.42
CA PHE A 6 -20.11 20.90 -28.61
C PHE A 6 -19.51 21.26 -27.26
N LEU A 7 -20.35 21.22 -26.21
CA LEU A 7 -19.91 21.25 -24.81
C LEU A 7 -19.19 19.94 -24.49
N LEU A 8 -17.88 20.03 -24.28
CA LEU A 8 -17.09 18.97 -23.64
C LEU A 8 -17.52 18.88 -22.17
N PHE A 9 -18.41 17.94 -21.88
CA PHE A 9 -18.67 17.53 -20.50
C PHE A 9 -17.38 16.94 -19.92
N ASN A 10 -16.76 17.66 -19.00
CA ASN A 10 -15.76 17.13 -18.09
C ASN A 10 -16.48 16.13 -17.18
N ILE A 11 -16.42 14.84 -17.52
CA ILE A 11 -16.83 13.79 -16.58
C ILE A 11 -15.74 13.77 -15.50
N PRO A 12 -16.05 14.06 -14.22
CA PRO A 12 -15.11 13.79 -13.16
C PRO A 12 -14.94 12.28 -13.14
N VAL A 13 -13.74 11.80 -13.44
CA VAL A 13 -13.36 10.41 -13.24
C VAL A 13 -13.31 10.23 -11.73
N ILE A 14 -14.44 9.90 -11.12
CA ILE A 14 -14.46 9.47 -9.73
C ILE A 14 -13.90 8.04 -9.76
N SER A 15 -12.58 7.95 -9.63
CA SER A 15 -11.87 6.68 -9.54
C SER A 15 -12.05 6.15 -8.12
N TYR A 16 -13.16 5.44 -7.90
CA TYR A 16 -13.36 4.70 -6.66
C TYR A 16 -12.37 3.52 -6.62
N ALA A 17 -11.60 3.40 -5.54
CA ALA A 17 -10.80 2.21 -5.26
C ALA A 17 -11.73 1.09 -4.76
N GLN A 18 -12.51 0.50 -5.66
CA GLN A 18 -13.28 -0.71 -5.36
C GLN A 18 -12.53 -1.93 -5.91
N SER A 19 -11.99 -2.75 -4.99
CA SER A 19 -11.22 -4.01 -5.19
C SER A 19 -10.05 -3.92 -6.18
N GLY A 20 -8.80 -4.05 -5.70
CA GLY A 20 -7.62 -3.99 -6.57
C GLY A 20 -6.30 -3.59 -5.90
N CYS A 21 -6.31 -3.12 -4.66
CA CYS A 21 -5.11 -2.74 -3.92
C CYS A 21 -4.17 -3.92 -3.63
N GLU A 22 -4.71 -5.13 -3.68
CA GLU A 22 -4.04 -6.41 -3.50
C GLU A 22 -3.44 -7.01 -4.76
N LEU A 23 -3.69 -6.43 -5.95
CA LEU A 23 -3.27 -7.04 -7.20
C LEU A 23 -1.75 -6.90 -7.40
N PRO A 24 -1.12 -7.77 -8.22
CA PRO A 24 0.21 -7.52 -8.71
C PRO A 24 0.31 -6.13 -9.37
N ASN A 25 1.42 -5.43 -9.17
CA ASN A 25 1.68 -4.05 -9.58
C ASN A 25 0.79 -2.99 -8.92
N ALA A 26 0.06 -3.34 -7.84
CA ALA A 26 -0.61 -2.36 -6.98
C ALA A 26 0.37 -1.73 -5.98
N ALA A 27 -0.04 -0.63 -5.34
CA ALA A 27 0.82 0.15 -4.45
C ALA A 27 1.43 -0.67 -3.30
N MET A 28 0.68 -1.60 -2.72
CA MET A 28 1.18 -2.47 -1.65
C MET A 28 2.35 -3.36 -2.13
N GLU A 29 2.29 -3.88 -3.36
CA GLU A 29 3.38 -4.69 -3.91
C GLU A 29 4.62 -3.83 -4.20
N SER A 30 4.44 -2.61 -4.70
CA SER A 30 5.56 -1.69 -4.91
C SER A 30 6.31 -1.42 -3.59
N SER A 31 5.59 -1.09 -2.52
CA SER A 31 6.20 -0.88 -1.20
C SER A 31 6.84 -2.15 -0.64
N LEU A 32 6.24 -3.33 -0.91
CA LEU A 32 6.85 -4.61 -0.55
C LEU A 32 8.17 -4.82 -1.30
N PHE A 33 8.23 -4.57 -2.60
CA PHE A 33 9.46 -4.70 -3.39
C PHE A 33 10.57 -3.77 -2.92
N ASP A 34 10.23 -2.52 -2.60
CA ASP A 34 11.20 -1.58 -2.03
C ASP A 34 11.76 -2.09 -0.70
N ALA A 35 10.90 -2.61 0.17
CA ALA A 35 11.31 -3.18 1.46
C ALA A 35 12.15 -4.45 1.28
N LEU A 36 11.76 -5.37 0.40
CA LEU A 36 12.53 -6.59 0.10
C LEU A 36 13.91 -6.28 -0.50
N SER A 37 13.99 -5.30 -1.40
CA SER A 37 15.26 -4.84 -1.97
C SER A 37 16.15 -4.21 -0.90
N LYS A 38 15.59 -3.33 -0.07
CA LYS A 38 16.31 -2.64 1.00
C LYS A 38 16.81 -3.60 2.09
N ASP A 39 15.92 -4.43 2.61
CA ASP A 39 16.15 -5.21 3.84
C ASP A 39 16.82 -6.55 3.53
N LEU A 40 16.37 -7.24 2.48
CA LEU A 40 16.79 -8.61 2.15
C LEU A 40 17.76 -8.69 0.98
N LYS A 41 18.04 -7.56 0.33
CA LYS A 41 18.89 -7.47 -0.88
C LYS A 41 18.38 -8.36 -2.02
N ILE A 42 17.06 -8.55 -2.10
CA ILE A 42 16.43 -9.27 -3.20
C ILE A 42 16.44 -8.36 -4.43
N ASP A 43 17.04 -8.82 -5.52
CA ASP A 43 16.89 -8.19 -6.83
C ASP A 43 15.49 -8.48 -7.36
N THR A 44 14.56 -7.55 -7.13
CA THR A 44 13.15 -7.68 -7.52
C THR A 44 12.97 -7.74 -9.04
N SER A 45 13.93 -7.30 -9.84
CA SER A 45 13.91 -7.44 -11.32
C SER A 45 14.07 -8.90 -11.80
N THR A 46 14.47 -9.80 -10.89
CA THR A 46 14.55 -11.23 -11.15
C THR A 46 13.23 -11.97 -10.92
N VAL A 47 12.24 -11.31 -10.31
CA VAL A 47 10.90 -11.87 -10.11
C VAL A 47 10.19 -11.99 -11.45
N ASP A 48 9.57 -13.14 -11.69
CA ASP A 48 8.69 -13.37 -12.83
C ASP A 48 7.27 -12.90 -12.44
N GLU A 49 6.92 -11.66 -12.81
CA GLU A 49 5.63 -11.05 -12.50
C GLU A 49 4.44 -11.90 -12.97
N MET A 50 4.56 -12.57 -14.12
CA MET A 50 3.48 -13.44 -14.63
C MET A 50 3.26 -14.68 -13.76
N LYS A 51 4.23 -15.04 -12.92
CA LYS A 51 4.13 -16.15 -11.97
C LYS A 51 3.91 -15.68 -10.53
N ALA A 52 3.85 -14.37 -10.28
CA ALA A 52 3.49 -13.83 -8.99
C ALA A 52 2.07 -14.27 -8.63
N LYS A 53 1.89 -14.75 -7.40
CA LYS A 53 0.57 -15.11 -6.89
C LYS A 53 0.30 -14.34 -5.62
N VAL A 54 -0.84 -13.65 -5.60
CA VAL A 54 -1.33 -12.95 -4.42
C VAL A 54 -2.56 -13.66 -3.89
N LYS A 55 -2.60 -13.88 -2.57
CA LYS A 55 -3.78 -14.37 -1.86
C LYS A 55 -4.11 -13.39 -0.74
N ILE A 56 -5.27 -12.74 -0.82
CA ILE A 56 -5.82 -11.97 0.30
C ILE A 56 -6.04 -12.91 1.48
N LEU A 57 -5.47 -12.53 2.63
CA LEU A 57 -5.66 -13.24 3.89
C LEU A 57 -6.72 -12.57 4.74
N ASP A 58 -6.71 -11.24 4.79
CA ASP A 58 -7.66 -10.45 5.56
C ASP A 58 -7.87 -9.06 4.96
N VAL A 59 -9.10 -8.55 5.10
CA VAL A 59 -9.46 -7.14 4.86
C VAL A 59 -10.43 -6.73 5.95
N THR A 60 -9.93 -5.94 6.90
CA THR A 60 -10.70 -5.57 8.09
C THR A 60 -10.65 -4.05 8.28
N PRO A 61 -11.78 -3.41 8.67
CA PRO A 61 -11.76 -2.01 9.09
C PRO A 61 -10.73 -1.78 10.18
N ILE A 62 -9.94 -0.72 10.05
CA ILE A 62 -8.95 -0.41 11.07
C ILE A 62 -9.64 -0.05 12.39
N SER A 63 -9.09 -0.50 13.51
CA SER A 63 -9.58 -0.08 14.81
C SER A 63 -9.06 1.32 15.15
N ARG A 64 -9.86 2.08 15.91
CA ARG A 64 -9.45 3.41 16.39
C ARG A 64 -8.12 3.36 17.15
N PHE A 65 -7.97 2.40 18.06
CA PHE A 65 -6.75 2.22 18.83
C PHE A 65 -5.54 1.94 17.93
N TYR A 66 -5.71 1.10 16.91
CA TYR A 66 -4.60 0.82 15.99
C TYR A 66 -4.22 2.07 15.17
N ALA A 67 -5.20 2.82 14.66
CA ALA A 67 -4.95 4.08 13.96
C ALA A 67 -4.24 5.13 14.85
N GLU A 68 -4.62 5.24 16.13
CA GLU A 68 -3.96 6.13 17.10
C GLU A 68 -2.49 5.74 17.32
N GLU A 69 -2.19 4.46 17.48
CA GLU A 69 -0.81 4.00 17.67
C GLU A 69 0.05 4.25 16.41
N LEU A 70 -0.51 4.02 15.21
CA LEU A 70 0.18 4.33 13.96
C LEU A 70 0.43 5.83 13.81
N ALA A 71 -0.54 6.67 14.18
CA ALA A 71 -0.41 8.13 14.10
C ALA A 71 0.71 8.64 15.00
N LYS A 72 0.81 8.14 16.24
CA LYS A 72 1.91 8.49 17.16
C LYS A 72 3.27 8.09 16.63
N ILE A 73 3.39 6.87 16.07
CA ILE A 73 4.64 6.37 15.50
C ILE A 73 5.08 7.29 14.37
N ASP A 74 4.21 7.52 13.38
CA ASP A 74 4.56 8.28 12.18
C ASP A 74 4.81 9.77 12.49
N TYR A 75 4.09 10.33 13.47
CA TYR A 75 4.34 11.68 13.99
C TYR A 75 5.71 11.81 14.65
N GLU A 76 6.10 10.90 15.55
CA GLU A 76 7.40 10.95 16.21
C GLU A 76 8.56 10.66 15.24
N GLU A 77 8.35 9.78 14.25
CA GLU A 77 9.32 9.59 13.16
C GLU A 77 9.49 10.86 12.32
N ASP A 78 8.40 11.53 11.97
CA ASP A 78 8.45 12.75 11.18
C ASP A 78 9.12 13.89 11.93
N LYS A 79 8.80 14.04 13.21
CA LYS A 79 9.47 14.96 14.13
C LYS A 79 10.98 14.68 14.23
N ALA A 80 11.39 13.41 14.32
CA ALA A 80 12.80 13.02 14.34
C ALA A 80 13.52 13.35 13.02
N ARG A 81 12.86 13.17 11.87
CA ARG A 81 13.40 13.52 10.54
C ARG A 81 13.49 15.03 10.31
N ASN A 82 12.61 15.81 10.92
CA ASN A 82 12.45 17.24 10.65
C ASN A 82 12.90 18.14 11.82
N ASN A 83 14.01 17.81 12.49
CA ASN A 83 14.62 18.64 13.55
C ASN A 83 13.63 19.03 14.66
N ASN A 84 12.84 18.06 15.16
CA ASN A 84 11.77 18.25 16.13
C ASN A 84 10.61 19.14 15.67
N LYS A 85 10.42 19.33 14.35
CA LYS A 85 9.30 20.08 13.77
C LYS A 85 8.55 19.21 12.75
N PRO A 86 7.53 18.46 13.18
CA PRO A 86 6.77 17.61 12.28
C PRO A 86 6.00 18.45 11.25
N LEU A 87 5.78 17.88 10.07
CA LEU A 87 5.07 18.48 8.94
C LEU A 87 3.57 18.61 9.20
N LEU A 88 3.01 17.65 9.92
CA LEU A 88 1.60 17.58 10.29
C LEU A 88 1.47 17.39 11.80
N ASP A 89 0.32 17.78 12.37
CA ASP A 89 0.01 17.42 13.74
C ASP A 89 -0.39 15.93 13.84
N GLU A 90 -0.31 15.35 15.05
CA GLU A 90 -0.64 13.95 15.29
C GLU A 90 -2.08 13.61 14.86
N LYS A 91 -3.01 14.57 15.02
CA LYS A 91 -4.41 14.39 14.62
C LYS A 91 -4.52 14.19 13.10
N SER A 92 -3.78 14.93 12.30
CA SER A 92 -3.80 14.80 10.83
C SER A 92 -3.30 13.43 10.39
N TYR A 93 -2.32 12.83 11.09
CA TYR A 93 -1.94 11.43 10.88
C TYR A 93 -3.05 10.46 11.29
N PHE A 94 -3.71 10.68 12.43
CA PHE A 94 -4.82 9.84 12.85
C PHE A 94 -5.98 9.87 11.84
N ASP A 95 -6.38 11.07 11.39
CA ASP A 95 -7.47 11.25 10.44
C ASP A 95 -7.16 10.50 9.13
N SER A 96 -5.92 10.54 8.64
CA SER A 96 -5.53 9.80 7.42
C SER A 96 -5.56 8.27 7.59
N PHE A 97 -5.40 7.77 8.81
CA PHE A 97 -5.43 6.34 9.13
C PHE A 97 -6.79 5.85 9.60
N TYR A 98 -7.79 6.71 9.82
CA TYR A 98 -9.08 6.30 10.38
C TYR A 98 -10.29 6.74 9.54
N ASP A 99 -10.22 7.93 8.93
CA ASP A 99 -11.34 8.48 8.18
C ASP A 99 -11.47 7.82 6.79
N ASN A 100 -12.59 8.07 6.12
CA ASN A 100 -12.85 7.57 4.76
C ASN A 100 -12.87 6.03 4.61
N ASP A 101 -13.30 5.29 5.66
CA ASP A 101 -13.42 3.82 5.63
C ASP A 101 -12.07 3.11 5.40
N VAL A 102 -11.04 3.54 6.15
CA VAL A 102 -9.72 2.89 6.13
C VAL A 102 -9.85 1.43 6.59
N LYS A 103 -9.24 0.55 5.80
CA LYS A 103 -9.13 -0.89 6.05
C LYS A 103 -7.66 -1.28 6.07
N SER A 104 -7.33 -2.17 7.00
CA SER A 104 -6.09 -2.92 6.89
C SER A 104 -6.31 -4.08 5.94
N ILE A 105 -5.42 -4.20 4.96
CA ILE A 105 -5.35 -5.35 4.07
C ILE A 105 -4.10 -6.17 4.40
N THR A 106 -4.26 -7.49 4.43
CA THR A 106 -3.16 -8.43 4.58
C THR A 106 -3.20 -9.42 3.44
N ALA A 107 -2.09 -9.58 2.73
CA ALA A 107 -1.99 -10.47 1.59
C ALA A 107 -0.71 -11.32 1.65
N LYS A 108 -0.84 -12.57 1.20
CA LYS A 108 0.28 -13.48 0.98
C LYS A 108 0.75 -13.37 -0.46
N TYR A 109 2.01 -13.02 -0.63
CA TYR A 109 2.71 -12.96 -1.91
C TYR A 109 3.59 -14.19 -2.08
N THR A 110 3.48 -14.84 -3.24
CA THR A 110 4.36 -15.93 -3.65
C THR A 110 5.04 -15.53 -4.94
N TYR A 111 6.36 -15.34 -4.86
CA TYR A 111 7.19 -14.96 -5.98
C TYR A 111 8.00 -16.15 -6.48
N THR A 112 8.17 -16.19 -7.80
CA THR A 112 9.07 -17.13 -8.46
C THR A 112 10.10 -16.31 -9.24
N ASN A 113 11.39 -16.58 -9.06
CA ASN A 113 12.42 -15.91 -9.86
C ASN A 113 12.64 -16.61 -11.21
N LYS A 114 13.44 -15.99 -12.09
CA LYS A 114 13.81 -16.55 -13.40
C LYS A 114 14.53 -17.92 -13.33
N ALA A 115 15.12 -18.27 -12.19
CA ALA A 115 15.73 -19.58 -11.94
C ALA A 115 14.73 -20.63 -11.38
N GLY A 116 13.45 -20.28 -11.24
CA GLY A 116 12.41 -21.17 -10.74
C GLY A 116 12.34 -21.30 -9.22
N LYS A 117 13.17 -20.56 -8.47
CA LYS A 117 13.17 -20.54 -7.00
C LYS A 117 12.00 -19.72 -6.47
N LYS A 118 11.49 -20.09 -5.29
CA LYS A 118 10.29 -19.50 -4.69
C LYS A 118 10.57 -18.81 -3.36
N SER A 119 9.97 -17.65 -3.18
CA SER A 119 9.97 -16.91 -1.92
C SER A 119 8.53 -16.49 -1.60
N VAL A 120 8.14 -16.58 -0.32
CA VAL A 120 6.79 -16.34 0.14
C VAL A 120 6.81 -15.34 1.29
N PHE A 121 5.99 -14.30 1.17
CA PHE A 121 5.88 -13.22 2.13
C PHE A 121 4.42 -12.99 2.51
N ILE A 122 4.17 -12.47 3.71
CA ILE A 122 2.89 -11.84 4.04
C ILE A 122 3.17 -10.36 4.24
N ALA A 123 2.43 -9.51 3.54
CA ALA A 123 2.52 -8.07 3.65
C ALA A 123 1.20 -7.48 4.12
N THR A 124 1.27 -6.32 4.77
CA THR A 124 0.09 -5.57 5.20
C THR A 124 0.22 -4.09 4.90
N SER A 125 -0.89 -3.48 4.52
CA SER A 125 -1.01 -2.03 4.30
C SER A 125 -2.37 -1.51 4.76
N LEU A 126 -2.50 -0.20 4.77
CA LEU A 126 -3.76 0.53 4.90
C LEU A 126 -4.22 1.04 3.53
N MET A 127 -5.52 0.94 3.28
CA MET A 127 -6.21 1.49 2.12
C MET A 127 -7.54 2.10 2.54
N ASN A 128 -8.07 3.05 1.78
CA ASN A 128 -9.41 3.59 1.97
C ASN A 128 -10.20 3.47 0.65
N LYS A 129 -11.34 4.17 0.55
CA LYS A 129 -12.19 4.16 -0.64
C LYS A 129 -11.55 4.76 -1.89
N ASP A 130 -10.52 5.58 -1.73
CA ASP A 130 -9.93 6.39 -2.80
C ASP A 130 -8.46 6.02 -3.08
N GLU A 131 -7.74 5.46 -2.09
CA GLU A 131 -6.30 5.23 -2.14
C GLU A 131 -5.90 3.85 -1.60
N CYS A 132 -4.99 3.18 -2.32
CA CYS A 132 -4.40 1.89 -1.95
C CYS A 132 -3.07 2.01 -1.19
N SER A 133 -2.60 3.24 -0.97
CA SER A 133 -1.23 3.56 -0.54
C SER A 133 -1.20 4.46 0.69
N ILE A 134 -2.18 4.36 1.58
CA ILE A 134 -2.24 5.19 2.78
C ILE A 134 -1.02 4.95 3.65
N ARG A 135 -0.70 3.67 3.89
CA ARG A 135 0.45 3.28 4.69
C ARG A 135 0.86 1.85 4.40
N PHE A 136 2.14 1.60 4.17
CA PHE A 136 2.69 0.25 4.18
C PHE A 136 3.11 -0.11 5.61
N ASN A 137 2.56 -1.17 6.17
CA ASN A 137 2.80 -1.55 7.57
C ASN A 137 3.98 -2.52 7.72
N GLY A 138 4.44 -3.13 6.63
CA GLY A 138 5.57 -4.05 6.60
C GLY A 138 5.20 -5.44 6.08
N TYR A 139 6.13 -6.36 6.28
CA TYR A 139 5.99 -7.75 5.83
C TYR A 139 6.69 -8.73 6.77
N ILE A 140 6.33 -10.01 6.63
CA ILE A 140 7.02 -11.14 7.22
C ILE A 140 7.43 -12.13 6.13
N THR A 141 8.58 -12.76 6.33
CA THR A 141 9.07 -13.83 5.44
C THR A 141 8.54 -15.17 5.93
N LEU A 142 7.79 -15.88 5.07
CA LEU A 142 7.34 -17.25 5.36
C LEU A 142 8.34 -18.29 4.85
N SER A 143 8.90 -18.07 3.66
CA SER A 143 9.95 -18.92 3.09
C SER A 143 10.78 -18.13 2.08
N ARG A 144 12.06 -18.46 1.94
CA ARG A 144 12.96 -17.75 1.02
C ARG A 144 13.97 -18.71 0.39
N GLU A 145 13.99 -18.77 -0.94
CA GLU A 145 14.98 -19.52 -1.71
C GLU A 145 15.93 -18.61 -2.52
N PHE A 146 15.59 -17.32 -2.65
CA PHE A 146 16.37 -16.27 -3.32
C PHE A 146 16.21 -14.93 -2.59
#